data_AF-A0A0B1S198-F1
#
_entry.id   AF-A0A0B1S198-F1
#
_cell.length_a   1.000
_cell.length_b   1.000
_cell.length_c   1.000
_cell.angle_alpha   90.00
_cell.angle_beta   90.00
_cell.angle_gamma   90.00
#
_symmetry.space_group_name_H-M   'P 1'
#
loop_
_entity.id
_entity.type
_entity.pdbx_description
1 polymer ?
#
loop_
_entity_poly.entity_id
_entity_poly.type
_entity_poly.pdbx_seq_one_letter_code
_entity_poly.pdbx_strand_id
1 'polypeptide(L)'
;MVGVLVGALISGQLSDRYGRKLVLIVSLIGVSIFSVGTALVFTFMQFTVLRAVVGFFTGGLSAVQGVYLIENIPKHHRMWINTIVTWSPNFIIYPVIAYFCHDWRNLSLFTGAIALVATLNLCCLHESPRWLIHRGRIAEARTVLAHMRKLNRKTCEKEAEEIEAMLKHEQSVRTFLCTYLKFCFKSKKIYELLAHVPAFSP
;
A
#
# COMPACT_ATOMS: atom_id res chain seq x y z
N MET A 1 -2.87 21.31 -5.47
CA MET A 1 -3.51 20.24 -4.67
C MET A 1 -4.35 19.26 -5.49
N VAL A 2 -4.85 19.65 -6.67
CA VAL A 2 -5.57 18.73 -7.57
C VAL A 2 -4.77 17.46 -7.88
N GLY A 3 -3.48 17.58 -8.18
CA GLY A 3 -2.61 16.42 -8.42
C GLY A 3 -2.62 15.41 -7.28
N VAL A 4 -2.51 15.87 -6.03
CA VAL A 4 -2.51 15.03 -4.82
C VAL A 4 -3.82 14.23 -4.70
N LEU A 5 -4.95 14.90 -4.93
CA LEU A 5 -6.27 14.27 -4.84
C LEU A 5 -6.43 13.15 -5.89
N VAL A 6 -6.07 13.45 -7.14
CA VAL A 6 -6.13 12.48 -8.23
C VAL A 6 -5.17 11.31 -7.97
N GLY A 7 -3.96 11.62 -7.49
CA GLY A 7 -2.95 10.63 -7.14
C GLY A 7 -3.38 9.66 -6.05
N ALA A 8 -3.96 10.17 -4.97
CA ALA A 8 -4.44 9.36 -3.86
C ALA A 8 -5.58 8.40 -4.26
N LEU A 9 -6.52 8.87 -5.09
CA LEU A 9 -7.64 8.05 -5.56
C LEU A 9 -7.17 6.90 -6.47
N ILE A 10 -6.27 7.20 -7.42
CA ILE A 10 -5.80 6.21 -8.39
C ILE A 10 -4.84 5.21 -7.73
N SER A 11 -3.89 5.70 -6.91
CA SER A 11 -2.90 4.82 -6.29
C SER A 11 -3.52 3.87 -5.27
N GLY A 12 -4.58 4.28 -4.57
CA GLY A 12 -5.29 3.43 -3.61
C GLY A 12 -5.81 2.17 -4.28
N GLN A 13 -6.60 2.35 -5.35
CA GLN A 13 -7.12 1.24 -6.16
C GLN A 13 -6.00 0.40 -6.79
N LEU A 14 -4.94 1.05 -7.25
CA LEU A 14 -3.80 0.37 -7.85
C LEU A 14 -3.05 -0.48 -6.82
N SER A 15 -2.94 -0.03 -5.57
CA SER A 15 -2.19 -0.71 -4.51
C SER A 15 -2.85 -1.99 -4.05
N ASP A 16 -4.18 -2.02 -3.99
CA ASP A 16 -4.91 -3.23 -3.65
C ASP A 16 -4.80 -4.27 -4.77
N ARG A 17 -4.78 -3.82 -6.04
CA ARG A 17 -4.65 -4.71 -7.19
C ARG A 17 -3.22 -5.20 -7.40
N TYR A 18 -2.23 -4.33 -7.53
CA TYR A 18 -0.87 -4.73 -7.94
C TYR A 18 0.09 -5.01 -6.79
N GLY A 19 -0.30 -4.67 -5.56
CA GLY A 19 0.55 -4.78 -4.38
C GLY A 19 1.01 -3.42 -3.89
N ARG A 20 1.20 -3.33 -2.57
CA ARG A 20 1.46 -2.06 -1.89
C ARG A 20 2.90 -1.62 -2.11
N LYS A 21 3.86 -2.55 -2.04
CA LYS A 21 5.29 -2.25 -2.28
C LYS A 21 5.51 -1.70 -3.68
N LEU A 22 4.93 -2.32 -4.71
CA LEU A 22 5.14 -1.93 -6.10
C LEU A 22 4.64 -0.50 -6.36
N VAL A 23 3.43 -0.17 -5.89
CA VAL A 23 2.87 1.17 -6.05
C VAL A 23 3.67 2.23 -5.28
N LEU A 24 4.17 1.89 -4.09
CA LEU A 24 5.07 2.77 -3.32
C LEU A 24 6.40 3.01 -4.06
N ILE A 25 7.03 1.97 -4.61
CA ILE A 25 8.28 2.10 -5.39
C ILE A 25 8.07 2.99 -6.61
N VAL A 26 7.02 2.74 -7.40
CA VAL A 26 6.70 3.55 -8.58
C VAL A 26 6.46 5.02 -8.19
N SER A 27 5.75 5.24 -7.09
CA SER A 27 5.48 6.59 -6.59
C SER A 27 6.77 7.30 -6.14
N LEU A 28 7.66 6.61 -5.44
CA LEU A 28 8.94 7.19 -5.00
C LEU A 28 9.88 7.50 -6.17
N ILE A 29 9.95 6.61 -7.17
CA ILE A 29 10.72 6.86 -8.40
C ILE A 29 10.17 8.07 -9.13
N GLY A 30 8.83 8.16 -9.27
CA GLY A 30 8.16 9.31 -9.85
C GLY A 30 8.50 10.61 -9.12
N VAL A 31 8.35 10.63 -7.79
CA VAL A 31 8.74 11.80 -6.97
C VAL A 31 10.20 12.17 -7.21
N SER A 32 11.13 11.21 -7.21
CA SER A 32 12.55 11.48 -7.41
C SER A 32 12.83 12.14 -8.76
N ILE A 33 12.36 11.55 -9.86
CA ILE A 33 12.60 12.04 -11.22
C ILE A 33 11.99 13.43 -11.42
N PHE A 34 10.71 13.60 -11.07
CA PHE A 34 10.02 14.87 -11.30
C PHE A 34 10.45 15.98 -10.33
N SER A 35 10.92 15.63 -9.13
CA SER A 35 11.53 16.58 -8.20
C SER A 35 12.85 17.13 -8.74
N VAL A 36 13.71 16.28 -9.30
CA VAL A 36 14.94 16.71 -9.99
C VAL A 36 14.59 17.53 -11.23
N GLY A 37 13.61 17.10 -12.02
CA GLY A 37 13.13 17.85 -13.18
C GLY A 37 12.64 19.26 -12.82
N THR A 38 12.00 19.43 -11.65
CA THR A 38 11.52 20.73 -11.16
C THR A 38 12.66 21.72 -10.93
N ALA A 39 13.85 21.24 -10.53
CA ALA A 39 15.02 22.09 -10.30
C ALA A 39 15.62 22.67 -11.60
N LEU A 40 15.33 22.07 -12.76
CA LEU A 40 15.85 22.47 -14.06
C LEU A 40 14.93 23.45 -14.81
N VAL A 41 13.79 23.80 -14.24
CA VAL A 41 12.79 24.64 -14.89
C VAL A 41 13.18 26.13 -14.86
N PHE A 42 12.84 26.85 -15.93
CA PHE A 42 13.03 28.30 -16.04
C PHE A 42 11.72 29.10 -16.17
N THR A 43 10.61 28.43 -16.52
CA THR A 43 9.30 29.09 -16.73
C THR A 43 8.27 28.68 -15.67
N PHE A 44 7.44 29.62 -15.23
CA PHE A 44 6.40 29.38 -14.22
C PHE A 44 5.38 28.30 -14.62
N MET A 45 4.95 28.25 -15.89
CA MET A 45 4.03 27.23 -16.40
C MET A 45 4.61 25.81 -16.24
N GLN A 46 5.86 25.61 -16.68
CA GLN A 46 6.56 24.33 -16.54
C GLN A 46 6.69 23.93 -15.06
N PHE A 47 6.99 24.89 -14.19
CA PHE A 47 7.14 24.64 -12.75
C PHE A 47 5.83 24.15 -12.14
N THR A 48 4.71 24.81 -12.47
CA THR A 48 3.39 24.43 -11.98
C THR A 48 2.97 23.04 -12.47
N VAL A 49 3.21 22.72 -13.75
CA VAL A 49 2.90 21.40 -14.31
C VAL A 49 3.72 20.31 -13.63
N LEU A 50 5.04 20.48 -13.51
CA LEU A 50 5.90 19.49 -12.86
C LEU A 50 5.51 19.32 -11.37
N ARG A 51 5.21 20.41 -10.66
CA ARG A 51 4.74 20.34 -9.28
C ARG A 51 3.39 19.64 -9.13
N ALA A 52 2.49 19.79 -10.11
CA ALA A 52 1.24 19.04 -10.13
C ALA A 52 1.50 17.53 -10.28
N VAL A 53 2.44 17.14 -11.15
CA VAL A 53 2.85 15.75 -11.35
C VAL A 53 3.56 15.18 -10.11
N VAL A 54 4.49 15.93 -9.49
CA VAL A 54 5.08 15.54 -8.21
C VAL A 54 3.98 15.34 -7.16
N GLY A 55 3.03 16.27 -7.09
CA GLY A 55 1.88 16.16 -6.19
C GLY A 55 1.04 14.90 -6.42
N PHE A 56 0.87 14.47 -7.67
CA PHE A 56 0.21 13.19 -8.00
C PHE A 56 0.92 12.00 -7.37
N PHE A 57 2.24 11.88 -7.53
CA PHE A 57 3.00 10.78 -6.93
C PHE A 57 3.07 10.89 -5.40
N THR A 58 3.18 12.10 -4.85
CA THR A 58 3.17 12.32 -3.40
C THR A 58 1.84 11.94 -2.76
N GLY A 59 0.71 12.34 -3.36
CA GLY A 59 -0.62 11.92 -2.89
C GLY A 59 -0.79 10.41 -2.96
N GLY A 60 -0.25 9.81 -4.03
CA GLY A 60 -0.25 8.37 -4.20
C GLY A 60 0.54 7.63 -3.11
N LEU A 61 1.73 8.16 -2.78
CA LEU A 61 2.59 7.69 -1.71
C LEU A 61 1.89 7.75 -0.35
N SER A 62 1.31 8.91 0.00
CA SER A 62 0.66 9.11 1.31
C SER A 62 -0.51 8.16 1.54
N ALA A 63 -1.32 7.88 0.50
CA ALA A 63 -2.46 6.96 0.61
C ALA A 63 -2.00 5.52 0.88
N VAL A 64 -1.01 5.02 0.14
CA VAL A 64 -0.57 3.63 0.23
C VAL A 64 0.35 3.39 1.44
N GLN A 65 1.16 4.38 1.80
CA GLN A 65 2.13 4.28 2.90
C GLN A 65 1.42 4.04 4.25
N GLY A 66 0.32 4.75 4.50
CA GLY A 66 -0.45 4.57 5.74
C GLY A 66 -0.96 3.14 5.90
N VAL A 67 -1.49 2.56 4.82
CA VAL A 67 -1.95 1.16 4.80
C VAL A 67 -0.78 0.21 5.00
N TYR A 68 0.32 0.39 4.24
CA TYR A 68 1.49 -0.48 4.34
C TYR A 68 2.07 -0.50 5.77
N LEU A 69 2.15 0.65 6.45
CA LEU A 69 2.65 0.73 7.83
C LEU A 69 1.74 -0.03 8.81
N ILE A 70 0.42 0.17 8.73
CA ILE A 70 -0.55 -0.46 9.64
C ILE A 70 -0.52 -1.99 9.52
N GLU A 71 -0.18 -2.51 8.34
CA GLU A 71 -0.15 -3.95 8.09
C GLU A 71 1.14 -4.64 8.48
N ASN A 72 2.26 -3.93 8.42
CA ASN A 72 3.58 -4.49 8.74
C ASN A 72 3.97 -4.29 10.22
N ILE A 73 3.34 -3.34 10.93
CA ILE A 73 3.72 -2.98 12.31
C ILE A 73 2.82 -3.71 13.33
N PRO A 74 3.36 -4.15 14.49
CA PRO A 74 2.56 -4.78 15.52
C PRO A 74 1.57 -3.85 16.22
N LYS A 75 0.35 -4.33 16.52
CA LYS A 75 -0.80 -3.55 17.06
C LYS A 75 -0.44 -2.52 18.13
N HIS A 76 0.40 -2.91 19.09
CA HIS A 76 0.77 -2.08 20.24
C HIS A 76 1.58 -0.83 19.86
N HIS A 77 2.33 -0.86 18.75
CA HIS A 77 3.24 0.22 18.36
C HIS A 77 2.79 0.95 17.07
N ARG A 78 1.66 0.56 16.48
CA ARG A 78 1.17 1.11 15.20
C ARG A 78 0.99 2.62 15.24
N MET A 79 0.36 3.15 16.27
CA MET A 79 0.04 4.57 16.38
C MET A 79 1.31 5.42 16.49
N TRP A 80 2.22 5.06 17.41
CA TRP A 80 3.47 5.80 17.64
C TRP A 80 4.40 5.77 16.43
N ILE A 81 4.61 4.59 15.83
CA ILE A 81 5.50 4.47 14.66
C ILE A 81 4.90 5.21 13.45
N ASN A 82 3.59 5.11 13.22
CA ASN A 82 2.94 5.87 12.14
C ASN A 82 3.10 7.39 12.36
N THR A 83 2.87 7.89 13.57
CA THR A 83 3.01 9.33 13.86
C THR A 83 4.43 9.84 13.61
N ILE A 84 5.44 9.09 14.01
CA ILE A 84 6.86 9.43 13.79
C ILE A 84 7.21 9.40 12.30
N VAL A 85 6.74 8.38 11.57
CA VAL A 85 7.10 8.20 10.16
C VAL A 85 6.39 9.22 9.26
N THR A 86 5.14 9.56 9.57
CA THR A 86 4.28 10.25 8.60
C THR A 86 4.29 11.77 8.75
N TRP A 87 4.12 12.32 9.96
CA TRP A 87 3.78 13.75 10.10
C TRP A 87 4.62 14.52 11.13
N SER A 88 4.55 14.14 12.41
CA SER A 88 4.94 15.04 13.51
C SER A 88 6.39 15.54 13.49
N PRO A 89 7.43 14.69 13.32
CA PRO A 89 8.80 15.19 13.27
C PRO A 89 9.15 15.82 11.91
N ASN A 90 8.52 15.37 10.83
CA ASN A 90 8.82 15.82 9.48
C ASN A 90 8.50 17.30 9.27
N PHE A 91 7.46 17.82 9.93
CA PHE A 91 7.10 19.25 9.87
C PHE A 91 8.18 20.19 10.43
N ILE A 92 9.03 19.72 11.35
CA ILE A 92 10.13 20.49 11.93
C ILE A 92 11.41 20.27 11.14
N ILE A 93 11.70 19.02 10.77
CA ILE A 93 12.93 18.66 10.05
C ILE A 93 12.97 19.31 8.66
N TYR A 94 11.85 19.30 7.93
CA TYR A 94 11.79 19.82 6.57
C TYR A 94 12.14 21.32 6.44
N PRO A 95 11.56 22.26 7.22
CA PRO A 95 11.94 23.67 7.16
C PRO A 95 13.36 23.93 7.65
N VAL A 96 13.88 23.15 8.61
CA VAL A 96 15.29 23.25 9.02
C VAL A 96 16.21 22.93 7.85
N ILE A 97 15.92 21.88 7.08
CA ILE A 97 16.67 21.55 5.87
C ILE A 97 16.52 22.66 4.82
N ALA A 98 15.30 23.18 4.63
CA ALA A 98 15.05 24.27 3.70
C ALA A 98 15.87 25.53 4.05
N TYR A 99 16.04 25.82 5.34
CA TYR A 99 16.89 26.91 5.82
C TYR A 99 18.36 26.71 5.42
N PHE A 100 18.90 25.50 5.54
CA PHE A 100 20.27 25.20 5.10
C PHE A 100 20.46 25.19 3.58
N CYS A 101 19.44 24.81 2.81
CA CYS A 101 19.55 24.73 1.35
C CYS A 101 19.62 26.10 0.66
N HIS A 102 19.10 27.17 1.28
CA HIS A 102 19.02 28.56 0.80
C HIS A 102 18.25 28.78 -0.52
N ASP A 103 18.38 27.87 -1.49
CA ASP A 103 17.70 27.88 -2.79
C ASP A 103 16.63 26.79 -2.89
N TRP A 104 15.49 27.16 -3.49
CA TRP A 104 14.40 26.22 -3.77
C TRP A 104 14.78 25.11 -4.77
N ARG A 105 15.75 25.38 -5.66
CA ARG A 105 16.28 24.40 -6.61
C ARG A 105 17.07 23.31 -5.88
N ASN A 106 17.97 23.72 -4.98
CA ASN A 106 18.75 22.79 -4.14
C ASN A 106 17.83 21.98 -3.23
N LEU A 107 16.78 22.61 -2.68
CA LEU A 107 15.76 21.89 -1.91
C LEU A 107 15.05 20.83 -2.75
N SER A 108 14.70 21.14 -4.00
CA SER A 108 14.03 20.20 -4.92
C SER A 108 14.95 19.04 -5.35
N LEU A 109 16.25 19.28 -5.49
CA LEU A 109 17.24 18.22 -5.72
C LEU A 109 17.39 17.33 -4.49
N PHE A 110 17.46 17.94 -3.31
CA PHE A 110 17.60 17.23 -2.05
C PHE A 110 16.39 16.33 -1.76
N THR A 111 15.17 16.81 -2.00
CA THR A 111 13.96 15.98 -1.89
C THR A 111 13.96 14.82 -2.88
N GLY A 112 14.45 15.05 -4.10
CA GLY A 112 14.61 14.00 -5.10
C GLY A 112 15.62 12.93 -4.68
N ALA A 113 16.73 13.34 -4.06
CA ALA A 113 17.76 12.45 -3.54
C ALA A 113 17.25 11.60 -2.35
N ILE A 114 16.54 12.22 -1.39
CA ILE A 114 15.90 11.47 -0.30
C ILE A 114 14.91 10.44 -0.84
N ALA A 115 14.07 10.82 -1.81
CA ALA A 115 13.11 9.89 -2.43
C ALA A 115 13.81 8.71 -3.11
N LEU A 116 14.97 8.93 -3.73
CA LEU A 116 15.78 7.86 -4.32
C LEU A 116 16.32 6.91 -3.26
N VAL A 117 16.89 7.44 -2.17
CA VAL A 117 17.37 6.62 -1.05
C VAL A 117 16.21 5.82 -0.44
N ALA A 118 15.04 6.43 -0.26
CA ALA A 118 13.85 5.75 0.22
C ALA A 118 13.41 4.62 -0.73
N THR A 119 13.51 4.83 -2.04
CA THR A 119 13.22 3.80 -3.05
C THR A 119 14.14 2.59 -2.87
N LEU A 120 15.46 2.81 -2.74
CA LEU A 120 16.43 1.74 -2.56
C LEU A 120 16.16 0.93 -1.29
N ASN A 121 15.86 1.61 -0.18
CA ASN A 121 15.49 0.96 1.06
C ASN A 121 14.22 0.11 0.89
N LEU A 122 13.18 0.65 0.24
CA LEU A 122 11.93 -0.06 0.03
C LEU A 122 12.08 -1.28 -0.90
N CYS A 123 12.99 -1.23 -1.88
CA CYS A 123 13.31 -2.39 -2.72
C CYS A 123 13.80 -3.59 -1.89
N CYS A 124 14.55 -3.34 -0.81
CA CYS A 124 15.03 -4.36 0.11
C CYS A 124 13.96 -4.89 1.08
N LEU A 125 12.83 -4.20 1.24
CA LEU A 125 11.74 -4.64 2.12
C LEU A 125 10.85 -5.69 1.45
N HIS A 126 10.20 -6.53 2.25
CA HIS A 126 9.25 -7.53 1.75
C HIS A 126 7.86 -6.91 1.50
N GLU A 127 7.04 -7.58 0.69
CA GLU A 127 5.64 -7.19 0.48
C GLU A 127 4.82 -7.42 1.76
N SER A 128 3.69 -6.69 1.90
CA SER A 128 2.78 -6.86 3.03
C SER A 128 2.31 -8.33 3.14
N PRO A 129 2.49 -9.00 4.30
CA PRO A 129 2.04 -10.38 4.51
C PRO A 129 0.55 -10.57 4.25
N ARG A 130 -0.27 -9.57 4.60
CA ARG A 130 -1.73 -9.60 4.40
C ARG A 130 -2.09 -9.60 2.92
N TRP A 131 -1.41 -8.79 2.12
CA TRP A 131 -1.64 -8.78 0.67
C TRP A 131 -1.24 -10.12 0.03
N LEU A 132 -0.12 -10.71 0.46
CA LEU A 132 0.31 -12.02 -0.03
C LEU A 132 -0.72 -13.12 0.27
N ILE A 133 -1.33 -13.09 1.45
CA ILE A 133 -2.39 -14.04 1.84
C ILE A 133 -3.62 -13.87 0.94
N HIS A 134 -4.09 -12.64 0.77
CA HIS A 134 -5.28 -12.37 -0.04
C HIS A 134 -5.07 -12.72 -1.53
N ARG A 135 -3.83 -12.67 -2.02
CA ARG A 135 -3.44 -13.15 -3.35
C ARG A 135 -3.23 -14.67 -3.44
N GLY A 136 -3.38 -15.41 -2.35
CA GLY A 136 -3.17 -16.86 -2.29
C GLY A 136 -1.71 -17.31 -2.28
N ARG A 137 -0.75 -16.39 -2.13
CA ARG A 137 0.70 -16.67 -2.08
C ARG A 137 1.13 -17.04 -0.66
N ILE A 138 0.55 -18.12 -0.13
CA ILE A 138 0.69 -18.51 1.28
C ILE A 138 2.13 -18.92 1.64
N ALA A 139 2.86 -19.56 0.71
CA ALA A 139 4.25 -19.97 0.94
C ALA A 139 5.17 -18.76 1.19
N GLU A 140 5.03 -17.70 0.39
CA GLU A 140 5.81 -16.47 0.55
C GLU A 140 5.39 -15.68 1.79
N ALA A 141 4.09 -15.64 2.09
CA ALA A 141 3.61 -15.04 3.33
C ALA A 141 4.28 -15.70 4.55
N ARG A 142 4.41 -17.04 4.56
CA ARG A 142 5.10 -17.78 5.62
C ARG A 142 6.58 -17.44 5.72
N THR A 143 7.30 -17.27 4.60
CA THR A 143 8.73 -16.90 4.65
C THR A 143 8.92 -15.49 5.18
N VAL A 144 8.09 -14.54 4.77
CA VAL A 144 8.12 -13.15 5.27
C VAL A 144 7.80 -13.12 6.77
N LEU A 145 6.78 -13.84 7.21
CA LEU A 145 6.43 -13.95 8.63
C LEU A 145 7.53 -14.64 9.45
N ALA A 146 8.19 -15.67 8.91
CA ALA A 146 9.33 -16.32 9.56
C ALA A 146 10.52 -15.36 9.72
N HIS A 147 10.76 -14.50 8.73
CA HIS A 147 11.79 -13.47 8.79
C HIS A 147 11.45 -12.39 9.84
N MET A 148 10.19 -11.95 9.89
CA MET A 148 9.70 -11.03 10.93
C MET A 148 9.79 -11.64 12.34
N ARG A 149 9.45 -12.93 12.50
CA ARG A 149 9.57 -13.68 13.77
C ARG A 149 11.01 -13.75 14.29
N LYS A 150 12.01 -13.89 13.40
CA LYS A 150 13.43 -13.90 13.80
C LYS A 150 13.90 -12.57 14.40
N LEU A 151 13.30 -11.47 13.97
CA LEU A 151 13.62 -10.12 14.46
C LEU A 151 12.90 -9.76 15.77
N ASN A 152 11.74 -10.39 16.07
CA ASN A 152 10.95 -10.08 17.28
C ASN A 152 10.26 -11.33 17.87
N ARG A 153 10.95 -12.01 18.80
CA ARG A 153 10.55 -13.33 19.34
C ARG A 153 9.28 -13.33 20.21
N LYS A 154 8.93 -12.23 20.89
CA LYS A 154 7.85 -12.17 21.90
C LYS A 154 6.51 -11.57 21.44
N THR A 155 6.53 -10.61 20.51
CA THR A 155 5.29 -9.90 20.06
C THR A 155 4.60 -10.61 18.90
N CYS A 156 5.32 -11.52 18.23
CA CYS A 156 4.92 -12.12 16.96
C CYS A 156 4.12 -13.44 17.09
N GLU A 157 4.04 -14.05 18.28
CA GLU A 157 3.21 -15.25 18.50
C GLU A 157 1.72 -14.93 18.35
N LYS A 158 1.23 -13.85 18.99
CA LYS A 158 -0.18 -13.44 18.91
C LYS A 158 -0.59 -12.95 17.53
N GLU A 159 0.27 -12.20 16.84
CA GLU A 159 -0.05 -11.71 15.49
C GLU A 159 0.06 -12.80 14.43
N ALA A 160 0.99 -13.74 14.59
CA ALA A 160 1.04 -14.90 13.71
C ALA A 160 -0.13 -15.87 13.97
N GLU A 161 -0.61 -16.00 15.21
CA GLU A 161 -1.87 -16.70 15.52
C GLU A 161 -3.08 -16.03 14.88
N GLU A 162 -3.19 -14.69 14.93
CA GLU A 162 -4.27 -13.97 14.25
C GLU A 162 -4.21 -14.13 12.73
N ILE A 163 -3.01 -14.14 12.15
CA ILE A 163 -2.81 -14.34 10.72
C ILE A 163 -3.07 -15.81 10.34
N GLU A 164 -2.67 -16.79 11.16
CA GLU A 164 -3.03 -18.21 11.00
C GLU A 164 -4.54 -18.44 11.18
N ALA A 165 -5.20 -17.69 12.07
CA ALA A 165 -6.65 -17.70 12.21
C ALA A 165 -7.34 -17.10 10.98
N MET A 166 -6.81 -16.01 10.40
CA MET A 166 -7.30 -15.47 9.12
C MET A 166 -7.08 -16.45 7.97
N LEU A 167 -5.95 -17.16 7.93
CA LEU A 167 -5.69 -18.23 6.96
C LEU A 167 -6.67 -19.40 7.10
N LYS A 168 -6.96 -19.83 8.34
CA LYS A 168 -7.97 -20.86 8.62
C LYS A 168 -9.38 -20.39 8.24
N HIS A 169 -9.72 -19.13 8.48
CA HIS A 169 -11.01 -18.56 8.10
C HIS A 169 -11.18 -18.47 6.59
N GLU A 170 -10.19 -17.96 5.85
CA GLU A 170 -10.23 -17.96 4.37
C GLU A 170 -10.29 -19.37 3.79
N GLN A 171 -9.51 -20.33 4.32
CA GLN A 171 -9.58 -21.74 3.91
C GLN A 171 -10.94 -22.36 4.20
N SER A 172 -11.54 -22.05 5.35
CA SER A 172 -12.89 -22.48 5.71
C SER A 172 -13.91 -21.95 4.72
N VAL A 173 -13.93 -20.65 4.46
CA VAL A 173 -14.85 -20.01 3.50
C VAL A 173 -14.67 -20.57 2.09
N ARG A 174 -13.43 -20.79 1.64
CA ARG A 174 -13.14 -21.38 0.32
C ARG A 174 -13.62 -22.83 0.24
N THR A 175 -13.46 -23.60 1.31
CA THR A 175 -13.94 -25.00 1.40
C THR A 175 -15.47 -25.05 1.45
N PHE A 176 -16.11 -24.14 2.20
CA PHE A 176 -17.55 -23.98 2.25
C PHE A 176 -18.12 -23.58 0.89
N LEU A 177 -17.55 -22.57 0.22
CA LEU A 177 -17.96 -22.18 -1.13
C LEU A 177 -17.76 -23.31 -2.14
N CYS A 178 -16.64 -24.03 -2.07
CA CYS A 178 -16.37 -25.14 -2.99
C CYS A 178 -17.32 -26.33 -2.72
N THR A 179 -17.67 -26.58 -1.46
CA THR A 179 -18.68 -27.59 -1.07
C THR A 179 -20.09 -27.16 -1.46
N TYR A 180 -20.44 -25.88 -1.26
CA TYR A 180 -21.72 -25.29 -1.61
C TYR A 180 -21.92 -25.23 -3.12
N LEU A 181 -20.88 -24.86 -3.88
CA LEU A 181 -20.88 -24.90 -5.35
C LEU A 181 -20.96 -26.34 -5.85
N LYS A 182 -20.22 -27.29 -5.26
CA LYS A 182 -20.37 -28.73 -5.59
C LYS A 182 -21.77 -29.24 -5.24
N PHE A 183 -22.38 -28.76 -4.16
CA PHE A 183 -23.75 -29.10 -3.77
C PHE A 183 -24.78 -28.53 -4.77
N CYS A 184 -24.66 -27.24 -5.11
CA CYS A 184 -25.48 -26.60 -6.15
C CYS A 184 -25.31 -27.26 -7.52
N PHE A 185 -24.09 -27.62 -7.94
CA PHE A 185 -23.85 -28.30 -9.23
C PHE A 185 -24.24 -29.78 -9.22
N LYS A 186 -24.21 -30.47 -8.08
CA LYS A 186 -24.67 -31.86 -7.95
C LYS A 186 -26.20 -31.94 -7.88
N SER A 187 -26.86 -30.87 -7.46
CA SER A 187 -28.32 -30.77 -7.48
C SER A 187 -28.85 -30.31 -8.84
N LYS A 188 -28.80 -31.21 -9.83
CA LYS A 188 -29.60 -31.08 -11.08
C LYS A 188 -31.12 -30.96 -10.82
N LYS A 189 -31.59 -31.19 -9.59
CA LYS A 189 -32.99 -31.05 -9.15
C LYS A 189 -33.43 -29.61 -8.83
N ILE A 190 -32.53 -28.66 -8.62
CA ILE A 190 -32.92 -27.27 -8.29
C ILE A 190 -33.46 -26.52 -9.52
N TYR A 191 -33.01 -26.87 -10.74
CA TYR A 191 -33.55 -26.29 -11.97
C TYR A 191 -35.01 -26.72 -12.24
N GLU A 192 -35.42 -27.93 -11.84
CA GLU A 192 -36.83 -28.38 -11.94
C GLU A 192 -37.75 -27.67 -10.92
N LEU A 193 -37.23 -27.31 -9.74
CA LEU A 193 -37.98 -26.57 -8.72
C LEU A 193 -38.12 -25.07 -9.04
N LEU A 194 -37.18 -24.48 -9.80
CA LEU A 194 -37.27 -23.09 -10.28
C LEU A 194 -38.16 -22.92 -11.51
N ALA A 195 -38.53 -24.00 -12.22
CA ALA A 195 -39.45 -23.95 -13.36
C ALA A 195 -40.94 -23.85 -12.97
N HIS A 196 -41.28 -24.01 -11.69
CA HIS A 196 -42.66 -23.98 -11.18
C HIS A 196 -43.03 -22.74 -10.36
N VAL A 197 -42.13 -21.76 -10.21
CA VAL A 197 -42.45 -20.51 -9.52
C VAL A 197 -43.02 -19.52 -10.55
N PRO A 198 -44.30 -19.10 -10.44
CA PRO A 198 -44.88 -18.15 -11.38
C PRO A 198 -44.17 -16.81 -11.27
N ALA A 199 -43.79 -16.27 -12.44
CA ALA A 199 -43.14 -14.99 -12.60
C ALA A 199 -43.96 -13.87 -11.94
N PHE A 200 -43.39 -13.23 -10.93
CA PHE A 200 -43.94 -11.98 -10.41
C PHE A 200 -43.39 -10.84 -11.28
N SER A 201 -44.23 -10.37 -12.21
CA SER A 201 -44.07 -9.15 -13.00
C SER A 201 -44.86 -8.01 -12.37
N PRO A 202 -44.59 -6.76 -12.80
CA PRO A 202 -43.43 -5.92 -12.57
C PRO A 202 -43.55 -5.04 -11.31
#